data_AF-A0A1V5YQV9-F1
#
_entry.id   AF-A0A1V5YQV9-F1
#
_cell.length_a   1.000
_cell.length_b   1.000
_cell.length_c   1.000
_cell.angle_alpha   90.00
_cell.angle_beta   90.00
_cell.angle_gamma   90.00
#
_symmetry.space_group_name_H-M   'P 1'
#
loop_
_entity.id
_entity.type
_entity.pdbx_description
1 polymer ?
#
loop_
_entity_poly.entity_id
_entity_poly.type
_entity_poly.pdbx_seq_one_letter_code
_entity_poly.pdbx_strand_id
1 'polypeptide(L)' 'MDADHVTAWSKGGATDINNCQMLCKTHNRAKGNR' A
#
# COMPACT_ATOMS: atom_id res chain seq x y z
N MET A 1 1.71 -9.01 -9.09
CA MET A 1 1.06 -8.88 -7.79
C MET A 1 2.08 -8.15 -6.95
N ASP A 2 1.69 -7.04 -6.34
CA ASP A 2 2.60 -6.16 -5.61
C ASP A 2 2.04 -5.95 -4.20
N ALA A 3 2.94 -5.83 -3.22
CA ALA A 3 2.59 -5.45 -1.86
C ALA A 3 2.72 -3.93 -1.72
N ASP A 4 1.74 -3.29 -1.09
CA ASP A 4 1.78 -1.86 -0.79
C ASP A 4 1.20 -1.57 0.59
N HIS A 5 1.53 -0.39 1.13
CA HIS A 5 1.07 0.01 2.44
C HIS A 5 -0.42 0.35 2.42
N VAL A 6 -1.23 -0.18 3.34
CA VAL A 6 -2.65 0.23 3.49
C VAL A 6 -2.73 1.74 3.76
N THR A 7 -1.94 2.22 4.72
CA THR A 7 -1.71 3.63 5.03
C THR A 7 -0.41 4.08 4.39
N ALA A 8 -0.45 5.12 3.56
CA ALA A 8 0.73 5.62 2.87
C ALA A 8 1.87 6.03 3.83
N TRP A 9 3.11 5.77 3.43
CA TRP A 9 4.31 6.19 4.18
C TRP A 9 4.35 7.70 4.42
N SER A 10 3.94 8.50 3.42
CA SER A 10 3.85 9.97 3.52
C SER A 10 2.84 10.46 4.55
N LYS A 11 1.93 9.59 5.02
CA LYS A 11 0.95 9.87 6.08
C LYS A 11 1.31 9.20 7.41
N GLY A 12 2.55 8.71 7.55
CA GLY A 12 3.01 8.03 8.77
C GLY A 12 2.66 6.55 8.83
N GLY A 13 2.33 5.91 7.69
CA GLY A 13 2.15 4.46 7.63
C GLY A 13 3.43 3.72 8.00
N ALA A 14 3.34 2.81 8.97
CA ALA A 14 4.46 1.99 9.43
C ALA A 14 4.79 0.86 8.43
N THR A 15 6.06 0.49 8.35
CA THR A 15 6.51 -0.66 7.56
C THR A 15 6.37 -1.94 8.39
N ASP A 16 5.16 -2.47 8.46
CA ASP A 16 4.87 -3.72 9.14
C ASP A 16 3.86 -4.56 8.34
N ILE A 17 3.67 -5.82 8.74
CA ILE A 17 2.78 -6.73 8.03
C ILE A 17 1.30 -6.36 8.18
N ASN A 18 0.92 -5.64 9.24
CA ASN A 18 -0.45 -5.19 9.46
C ASN A 18 -0.81 -4.04 8.51
N ASN A 19 0.19 -3.25 8.12
CA ASN A 19 0.05 -2.21 7.11
C ASN A 19 0.35 -2.73 5.70
N CYS A 20 0.53 -4.03 5.47
CA CYS A 20 0.86 -4.59 4.16
C CYS A 20 -0.38 -5.18 3.46
N GLN A 21 -0.66 -4.76 2.23
CA GLN A 21 -1.75 -5.28 1.41
C GLN A 21 -1.24 -5.78 0.06
N MET A 22 -1.60 -7.03 -0.28
CA MET A 22 -1.33 -7.62 -1.59
C MET A 22 -2.39 -7.20 -2.59
N LEU A 23 -1.97 -6.59 -3.69
CA LEU A 23 -2.85 -6.12 -4.77
C LEU A 23 -2.34 -6.59 -6.14
N CYS A 24 -3.23 -6.67 -7.12
CA CYS A 24 -2.80 -6.77 -8.51
C CYS A 24 -2.17 -5.43 -8.94
N LYS A 25 -1.30 -5.46 -9.98
CA LYS A 25 -0.57 -4.26 -10.43
C LYS A 25 -1.50 -3.08 -10.75
N THR A 26 -2.64 -3.37 -11.39
CA THR A 26 -3.64 -2.36 -11.76
C THR A 26 -4.27 -1.70 -10.54
N HIS A 27 -4.67 -2.49 -9.54
CA HIS A 27 -5.24 -1.96 -8.30
C HIS A 27 -4.19 -1.20 -7.47
N ASN A 28 -2.96 -1.70 -7.42
CA ASN A 28 -1.87 -1.03 -6.71
C ASN A 28 -1.59 0.36 -7.30
N ARG A 29 -1.54 0.45 -8.63
CA ARG A 29 -1.34 1.73 -9.33
C ARG A 29 -2.53 2.70 -9.17
N ALA A 30 -3.76 2.17 -9.11
CA ALA A 30 -4.97 2.99 -8.93
C ALA A 30 -5.14 3.52 -7.50
N LYS A 31 -4.60 2.81 -6.49
CA LYS A 31 -4.66 3.20 -5.08
C LYS A 31 -3.96 4.55 -4.83
N GLY A 32 -2.70 4.67 -5.28
CA GLY A 32 -1.90 5.89 -5.10
C GLY A 32 -1.74 6.34 -3.65
N ASN A 33 -1.16 7.52 -3.42
CA ASN A 33 -1.06 8.15 -2.09
C ASN A 33 -2.36 8.88 -1.68
N ARG A 34 -3.53 8.32 -2.02
CA ARG A 34 -4.82 8.92 -1.64
C ARG A 34 -5.08 8.86 -0.16
#